data_AF-A0A381S3U2-F1
#
_entry.id   AF-A0A381S3U2-F1
#
_cell.length_a   1.000
_cell.length_b   1.000
_cell.length_c   1.000
_cell.angle_alpha   90.00
_cell.angle_beta   90.00
_cell.angle_gamma   90.00
#
_symmetry.space_group_name_H-M   'P 1'
#
loop_
_entity.id
_entity.type
_entity.pdbx_description
1 polymer ?
#
loop_
_entity_poly.entity_id
_entity_poly.type
_entity_poly.pdbx_seq_one_letter_code
_entity_poly.pdbx_strand_id
1 'polypeptide(L)'
;VVLGSLSLLIILFNCRQPVIPTEEDLAGYGWTLYETGEYQEAREWFYDAVAKDTSYADGYNGIGWCFGKLRQADSAAVYFLISQTKPFDPYDTPDLDLDLYAGLTFSYSGMHIDSLVSTYASYVLVERPELGPWYFSHDNKINHLDIRLELALADFNMGYFVSCRNNLQSIYNDTYYQSFPSNNPKALTMNVETVTGRAELAQILQSLQQTLKNI
;
A
#
# COMPACT_ATOMS: atom_id res chain seq x y z
N VAL A 1 -58.64 49.97 23.74
CA VAL A 1 -57.18 49.74 23.76
C VAL A 1 -56.94 48.30 23.35
N VAL A 2 -56.55 48.07 22.10
CA VAL A 2 -56.14 46.74 21.63
C VAL A 2 -54.66 46.87 21.30
N LEU A 3 -53.81 46.36 22.19
CA LEU A 3 -52.36 46.29 21.99
C LEU A 3 -52.07 44.91 21.36
N GLY A 4 -51.88 44.89 20.05
CA GLY A 4 -51.49 43.69 19.30
C GLY A 4 -50.01 43.38 19.53
N SER A 5 -49.73 42.15 19.96
CA SER A 5 -48.41 41.58 20.06
C SER A 5 -47.84 41.29 18.66
N LEU A 6 -46.80 42.03 18.26
CA LEU A 6 -46.07 41.78 17.03
C LEU A 6 -44.96 40.75 17.32
N SER A 7 -45.24 39.47 17.09
CA SER A 7 -44.24 38.41 17.12
C SER A 7 -43.33 38.55 15.89
N LEU A 8 -42.10 38.99 16.12
CA LEU A 8 -41.06 39.08 15.09
C LEU A 8 -40.50 37.67 14.82
N LEU A 9 -40.88 37.08 13.69
CA LEU A 9 -40.32 35.82 13.21
C LEU A 9 -38.92 36.09 12.62
N ILE A 10 -37.87 35.76 13.38
CA ILE A 10 -36.49 35.80 12.87
C ILE A 10 -36.31 34.54 11.99
N ILE A 11 -36.44 34.72 10.67
CA ILE A 11 -36.08 33.68 9.70
C ILE A 11 -34.56 33.69 9.60
N LEU A 12 -33.92 32.74 10.28
CA LEU A 12 -32.50 32.45 10.11
C LEU A 12 -32.31 31.84 8.71
N PHE A 13 -31.87 32.66 7.75
CA PHE A 13 -31.29 32.15 6.51
C PHE A 13 -29.96 31.47 6.86
N ASN A 14 -30.00 30.15 7.11
CA ASN A 14 -28.81 29.32 7.11
C ASN A 14 -28.31 29.18 5.66
N CYS A 15 -27.73 30.25 5.13
CA CYS A 15 -26.93 30.19 3.91
C CYS A 15 -25.60 29.51 4.23
N ARG A 16 -25.57 28.18 4.26
CA ARG A 16 -24.30 27.45 4.15
C ARG A 16 -23.82 27.67 2.71
N GLN A 17 -22.69 28.36 2.54
CA GLN A 17 -22.04 28.50 1.24
C GLN A 17 -21.84 27.09 0.63
N PRO A 18 -21.96 26.92 -0.70
CA PRO A 18 -21.66 25.63 -1.32
C PRO A 18 -20.22 25.25 -0.98
N VAL A 19 -20.05 24.07 -0.36
CA VAL A 19 -18.71 23.51 -0.09
C VAL A 19 -18.11 23.16 -1.45
N ILE A 20 -17.00 23.82 -1.80
CA ILE A 20 -16.21 23.49 -2.99
C ILE A 20 -15.15 22.50 -2.51
N PRO A 21 -15.17 21.24 -2.96
CA PRO A 21 -14.22 20.24 -2.47
C PRO A 21 -12.79 20.62 -2.87
N THR A 22 -11.86 20.45 -1.94
CA THR A 22 -10.41 20.49 -2.18
C THR A 22 -9.93 19.19 -2.81
N GLU A 23 -8.70 19.16 -3.32
CA GLU A 23 -8.00 17.95 -3.73
C GLU A 23 -7.94 16.91 -2.61
N GLU A 24 -7.76 17.34 -1.35
CA GLU A 24 -7.80 16.47 -0.17
C GLU A 24 -9.19 15.87 0.05
N ASP A 25 -10.26 16.67 -0.06
CA ASP A 25 -11.65 16.17 0.06
C ASP A 25 -11.94 15.10 -1.01
N LEU A 26 -11.47 15.33 -2.24
CA LEU A 26 -11.66 14.42 -3.37
C LEU A 26 -10.88 13.12 -3.18
N ALA A 27 -9.60 13.21 -2.78
CA ALA A 27 -8.78 12.04 -2.53
C ALA A 27 -9.24 11.26 -1.30
N GLY A 28 -9.68 11.93 -0.23
CA GLY A 28 -10.27 11.30 0.95
C GLY A 28 -11.51 10.47 0.61
N TYR A 29 -12.36 10.97 -0.30
CA TYR A 29 -13.48 10.17 -0.81
C TYR A 29 -13.02 9.03 -1.72
N GLY A 30 -12.00 9.25 -2.55
CA GLY A 30 -11.33 8.19 -3.31
C GLY A 30 -10.83 7.05 -2.42
N TRP A 31 -10.19 7.36 -1.29
CA TRP A 31 -9.76 6.36 -0.31
C TRP A 31 -10.93 5.64 0.36
N THR A 32 -12.02 6.36 0.67
CA THR A 32 -13.25 5.75 1.19
C THR A 32 -13.77 4.66 0.24
N LEU A 33 -13.80 4.96 -1.07
CA LEU A 33 -14.22 4.01 -2.10
C LEU A 33 -13.20 2.87 -2.31
N TYR A 34 -11.91 3.18 -2.19
CA TYR A 34 -10.86 2.17 -2.27
C TYR A 34 -11.03 1.11 -1.17
N GLU A 35 -11.29 1.54 0.07
CA GLU A 35 -11.48 0.69 1.24
C GLU A 35 -12.74 -0.19 1.13
N THR A 36 -13.77 0.24 0.39
CA THR A 36 -14.96 -0.57 0.08
C THR A 36 -14.76 -1.51 -1.12
N GLY A 37 -13.62 -1.44 -1.80
CA GLY A 37 -13.30 -2.26 -2.96
C GLY A 37 -13.78 -1.69 -4.30
N GLU A 38 -14.25 -0.44 -4.32
CA GLU A 38 -14.79 0.25 -5.49
C GLU A 38 -13.67 0.93 -6.29
N TYR A 39 -12.61 0.17 -6.62
CA TYR A 39 -11.35 0.69 -7.16
C TYR A 39 -11.47 1.49 -8.46
N GLN A 40 -12.43 1.13 -9.32
CA GLN A 40 -12.65 1.86 -10.56
C GLN A 40 -13.21 3.26 -10.28
N GLU A 41 -14.17 3.39 -9.35
CA GLU A 41 -14.75 4.67 -8.99
C GLU A 41 -13.79 5.51 -8.16
N ALA A 42 -13.11 4.88 -7.18
CA ALA A 42 -12.04 5.49 -6.40
C ALA A 42 -11.01 6.18 -7.30
N ARG A 43 -10.59 5.51 -8.38
CA ARG A 43 -9.63 6.07 -9.35
C ARG A 43 -10.14 7.35 -10.01
N GLU A 44 -11.43 7.43 -10.36
CA GLU A 44 -11.98 8.64 -10.97
C GLU A 44 -11.95 9.82 -9.97
N TRP A 45 -12.20 9.56 -8.69
CA TRP A 45 -12.09 10.59 -7.64
C TRP A 45 -10.65 11.06 -7.41
N PHE A 46 -9.68 10.14 -7.45
CA PHE A 46 -8.28 10.55 -7.42
C PHE A 46 -7.86 11.31 -8.69
N TYR A 47 -8.44 10.99 -9.86
CA TYR A 47 -8.24 11.80 -11.07
C TYR A 47 -8.76 13.22 -10.91
N ASP A 48 -9.95 13.38 -10.31
CA ASP A 48 -10.50 14.69 -10.00
C ASP A 48 -9.60 15.45 -9.00
N ALA A 49 -9.03 14.76 -8.00
CA ALA A 49 -8.08 15.35 -7.04
C ALA A 49 -6.83 15.90 -7.74
N VAL A 50 -6.17 15.11 -8.59
CA VAL A 50 -4.96 15.57 -9.30
C VAL A 50 -5.27 16.57 -10.43
N ALA A 51 -6.50 16.61 -10.92
CA ALA A 51 -6.96 17.66 -11.84
C ALA A 51 -7.20 18.99 -11.10
N LYS A 52 -7.62 18.92 -9.82
CA LYS A 52 -7.80 20.07 -8.95
C LYS A 52 -6.46 20.68 -8.54
N ASP A 53 -5.52 19.84 -8.11
CA ASP A 53 -4.12 20.21 -7.91
C ASP A 53 -3.16 19.15 -8.46
N THR A 54 -2.46 19.51 -9.53
CA THR A 54 -1.46 18.64 -10.17
C THR A 54 -0.21 18.38 -9.32
N SER A 55 -0.05 19.09 -8.21
CA SER A 55 1.01 18.92 -7.22
C SER A 55 0.65 17.93 -6.11
N TYR A 56 -0.62 17.53 -6.00
CA TYR A 56 -1.13 16.71 -4.92
C TYR A 56 -0.64 15.25 -5.02
N ALA A 57 0.39 14.91 -4.24
CA ALA A 57 1.09 13.64 -4.31
C ALA A 57 0.16 12.44 -4.03
N ASP A 58 -0.65 12.53 -2.97
CA ASP A 58 -1.49 11.41 -2.54
C ASP A 58 -2.58 11.05 -3.56
N GLY A 59 -3.05 12.01 -4.36
CA GLY A 59 -3.93 11.71 -5.49
C GLY A 59 -3.27 10.75 -6.51
N TYR A 60 -2.00 10.95 -6.84
CA TYR A 60 -1.27 10.04 -7.72
C TYR A 60 -0.99 8.68 -7.04
N ASN A 61 -0.69 8.66 -5.75
CA ASN A 61 -0.56 7.45 -4.95
C ASN A 61 -1.85 6.61 -5.00
N GLY A 62 -3.00 7.22 -4.74
CA GLY A 62 -4.32 6.59 -4.81
C GLY A 62 -4.65 6.00 -6.18
N ILE A 63 -4.32 6.73 -7.26
CA ILE A 63 -4.47 6.20 -8.64
C ILE A 63 -3.60 4.94 -8.83
N GLY A 64 -2.35 4.97 -8.36
CA GLY A 64 -1.43 3.83 -8.44
C GLY A 64 -1.98 2.59 -7.74
N TRP A 65 -2.47 2.75 -6.51
CA TRP A 65 -3.09 1.66 -5.75
C TRP A 65 -4.36 1.11 -6.41
N CYS A 66 -5.20 1.98 -6.98
CA CYS A 66 -6.37 1.55 -7.75
C CYS A 66 -5.97 0.70 -8.96
N PHE A 67 -4.99 1.13 -9.75
CA PHE A 67 -4.48 0.32 -10.87
C PHE A 67 -3.90 -1.02 -10.41
N GLY A 68 -3.18 -1.03 -9.28
CA GLY A 68 -2.65 -2.26 -8.67
C GLY A 68 -3.76 -3.26 -8.36
N LYS A 69 -4.83 -2.82 -7.68
CA LYS A 69 -6.01 -3.66 -7.38
C LYS A 69 -6.76 -4.10 -8.64
N LEU A 70 -6.73 -3.31 -9.70
CA LEU A 70 -7.27 -3.63 -11.03
C LEU A 70 -6.31 -4.48 -11.90
N ARG A 71 -5.18 -4.94 -11.34
CA ARG A 71 -4.16 -5.79 -12.00
C ARG A 71 -3.51 -5.13 -13.22
N GLN A 72 -3.32 -3.82 -13.19
CA GLN A 72 -2.68 -3.03 -14.24
C GLN A 72 -1.34 -2.50 -13.70
N ALA A 73 -0.37 -3.41 -13.55
CA ALA A 73 0.88 -3.15 -12.85
C ALA A 73 1.77 -2.09 -13.53
N ASP A 74 1.77 -2.04 -14.86
CA ASP A 74 2.49 -1.03 -15.64
C ASP A 74 1.95 0.38 -15.38
N SER A 75 0.62 0.54 -15.39
CA SER A 75 -0.05 1.79 -15.09
C SER A 75 0.15 2.19 -13.63
N ALA A 76 0.03 1.23 -12.70
CA ALA A 76 0.29 1.47 -11.28
C ALA A 76 1.68 2.06 -11.05
N ALA A 77 2.72 1.45 -11.62
CA ALA A 77 4.09 1.94 -11.53
C ALA A 77 4.24 3.38 -12.04
N VAL A 78 3.61 3.73 -13.18
CA VAL A 78 3.65 5.09 -13.72
C VAL A 78 3.12 6.11 -12.71
N TYR A 79 1.98 5.84 -12.09
CA TYR A 79 1.36 6.78 -11.15
C TYR A 79 2.12 6.90 -9.83
N PHE A 80 2.68 5.80 -9.30
CA PHE A 80 3.58 5.87 -8.15
C PHE A 80 4.85 6.68 -8.45
N LEU A 81 5.44 6.51 -9.64
CA LEU A 81 6.60 7.31 -10.05
C LEU A 81 6.25 8.79 -10.20
N ILE A 82 5.05 9.13 -10.68
CA ILE A 82 4.60 10.53 -10.70
C ILE A 82 4.46 11.04 -9.26
N SER A 83 3.79 10.31 -8.37
CA SER A 83 3.65 10.66 -6.95
C SER A 83 5.00 10.95 -6.29
N GLN A 84 6.01 10.11 -6.55
CA GLN A 84 7.36 10.26 -6.03
C GLN A 84 8.01 11.61 -6.40
N THR A 85 7.60 12.24 -7.52
CA THR A 85 8.12 13.55 -7.94
C THR A 85 7.41 14.74 -7.32
N LYS A 86 6.31 14.51 -6.59
CA LYS A 86 5.47 15.55 -6.02
C LYS A 86 5.89 15.87 -4.58
N PRO A 87 5.77 17.14 -4.15
CA PRO A 87 5.95 17.47 -2.75
C PRO A 87 4.79 16.90 -1.92
N PHE A 88 5.08 16.51 -0.68
CA PHE A 88 4.07 16.16 0.30
C PHE A 88 4.53 16.58 1.69
N ASP A 89 3.59 16.83 2.60
CA ASP A 89 3.86 17.03 4.01
C ASP A 89 3.64 15.70 4.75
N PRO A 90 4.69 15.11 5.37
CA PRO A 90 4.53 13.90 6.18
C PRO A 90 3.58 14.06 7.39
N TYR A 91 3.23 15.30 7.78
CA TYR A 91 2.21 15.55 8.79
C TYR A 91 0.80 15.31 8.24
N ASP A 92 0.55 15.68 6.99
CA ASP A 92 -0.76 15.55 6.34
C ASP A 92 -0.97 14.14 5.78
N THR A 93 0.05 13.57 5.15
CA THR A 93 0.04 12.23 4.56
C THR A 93 1.23 11.41 5.07
N PRO A 94 1.15 10.86 6.29
CA PRO A 94 2.23 10.09 6.89
C PRO A 94 2.53 8.82 6.07
N ASP A 95 3.80 8.42 6.02
CA ASP A 95 4.29 7.22 5.31
C ASP A 95 3.99 7.17 3.79
N LEU A 96 3.59 8.29 3.16
CA LEU A 96 3.29 8.33 1.71
C LEU A 96 4.44 7.80 0.86
N ASP A 97 5.69 8.08 1.26
CA ASP A 97 6.88 7.57 0.60
C ASP A 97 6.98 6.04 0.68
N LEU A 98 6.69 5.45 1.83
CA LEU A 98 6.69 4.00 1.99
C LEU A 98 5.50 3.35 1.27
N ASP A 99 4.34 3.98 1.28
CA ASP A 99 3.16 3.52 0.55
C ASP A 99 3.43 3.44 -0.96
N LEU A 100 4.03 4.49 -1.55
CA LEU A 100 4.37 4.46 -2.96
C LEU A 100 5.53 3.49 -3.27
N TYR A 101 6.50 3.30 -2.37
CA TYR A 101 7.57 2.31 -2.57
C TYR A 101 7.05 0.87 -2.47
N ALA A 102 6.09 0.62 -1.58
CA ALA A 102 5.37 -0.64 -1.51
C ALA A 102 4.59 -0.89 -2.82
N GLY A 103 3.85 0.12 -3.28
CA GLY A 103 3.15 0.10 -4.55
C GLY A 103 4.07 -0.20 -5.75
N LEU A 104 5.25 0.42 -5.80
CA LEU A 104 6.28 0.16 -6.83
C LEU A 104 6.82 -1.27 -6.73
N THR A 105 7.06 -1.77 -5.52
CA THR A 105 7.50 -3.15 -5.29
C THR A 105 6.51 -4.15 -5.89
N PHE A 106 5.22 -4.01 -5.57
CA PHE A 106 4.17 -4.89 -6.13
C PHE A 106 4.02 -4.73 -7.64
N SER A 107 4.07 -3.49 -8.14
CA SER A 107 3.95 -3.21 -9.57
C SER A 107 5.08 -3.87 -10.36
N TYR A 108 6.34 -3.71 -9.94
CA TYR A 108 7.47 -4.32 -10.61
C TYR A 108 7.52 -5.83 -10.46
N SER A 109 7.00 -6.39 -9.35
CA SER A 109 6.84 -7.83 -9.22
C SER A 109 5.83 -8.37 -10.25
N GLY A 110 4.68 -7.70 -10.40
CA GLY A 110 3.68 -8.03 -11.41
C GLY A 110 4.19 -7.90 -12.85
N MET A 111 5.23 -7.09 -13.08
CA MET A 111 5.91 -6.94 -14.37
C MET A 111 7.14 -7.85 -14.54
N HIS A 112 7.49 -8.63 -13.51
CA HIS A 112 8.70 -9.48 -13.47
C HIS A 112 10.01 -8.70 -13.66
N ILE A 113 10.09 -7.49 -13.10
CA ILE A 113 11.31 -6.66 -13.10
C ILE A 113 11.98 -6.76 -11.72
N ASP A 114 12.57 -7.93 -11.45
CA ASP A 114 13.08 -8.34 -10.13
C ASP A 114 14.13 -7.36 -9.54
N SER A 115 14.94 -6.70 -10.39
CA SER A 115 15.93 -5.71 -9.93
C SER A 115 15.28 -4.47 -9.30
N LEU A 116 14.11 -4.05 -9.81
CA LEU A 116 13.38 -2.92 -9.26
C LEU A 116 12.57 -3.35 -8.03
N VAL A 117 12.06 -4.58 -7.97
CA VAL A 117 11.48 -5.15 -6.75
C VAL A 117 12.50 -5.08 -5.61
N SER A 118 13.73 -5.53 -5.85
CA SER A 118 14.81 -5.48 -4.85
C SER A 118 15.10 -4.06 -4.38
N THR A 119 15.14 -3.10 -5.32
CA THR A 119 15.40 -1.70 -5.02
C THR A 119 14.32 -1.11 -4.12
N TYR A 120 13.05 -1.18 -4.54
CA TYR A 120 11.96 -0.52 -3.83
C TYR A 120 11.57 -1.23 -2.52
N ALA A 121 11.65 -2.57 -2.47
CA ALA A 121 11.42 -3.30 -1.23
C ALA A 121 12.42 -2.90 -0.14
N SER A 122 13.66 -2.58 -0.52
CA SER A 122 14.69 -2.16 0.45
C SER A 122 14.37 -0.82 1.13
N TYR A 123 13.66 0.09 0.45
CA TYR A 123 13.19 1.34 1.06
C TYR A 123 12.08 1.11 2.07
N VAL A 124 11.17 0.16 1.82
CA VAL A 124 10.05 -0.15 2.73
C VAL A 124 10.52 -0.95 3.95
N LEU A 125 11.46 -1.87 3.78
CA LEU A 125 11.93 -2.77 4.84
C LEU A 125 12.99 -2.14 5.76
N VAL A 126 13.12 -0.80 5.74
CA VAL A 126 13.98 -0.06 6.66
C VAL A 126 13.50 -0.24 8.11
N GLU A 127 14.43 -0.38 9.05
CA GLU A 127 14.09 -0.49 10.46
C GLU A 127 13.56 0.85 10.98
N ARG A 128 12.39 0.82 11.64
CA ARG A 128 11.75 1.99 12.26
C ARG A 128 11.46 1.69 13.74
N PRO A 129 12.43 1.87 14.65
CA PRO A 129 12.31 1.42 16.04
C PRO A 129 11.10 1.97 16.80
N GLU A 130 10.64 3.18 16.46
CA GLU A 130 9.51 3.84 17.12
C GLU A 130 8.16 3.53 16.46
N LEU A 131 8.13 3.40 15.13
CA LEU A 131 6.90 3.22 14.36
C LEU A 131 6.57 1.74 14.08
N GLY A 132 7.58 0.87 14.12
CA GLY A 132 7.44 -0.53 13.76
C GLY A 132 7.43 -0.80 12.25
N PRO A 133 7.18 -2.05 11.85
CA PRO A 133 7.15 -2.43 10.44
C PRO A 133 6.03 -1.71 9.68
N TRP A 134 6.20 -1.56 8.37
CA TRP A 134 5.20 -0.92 7.52
C TRP A 134 3.96 -1.80 7.31
N TYR A 135 2.80 -1.15 7.28
CA TYR A 135 1.53 -1.69 6.82
C TYR A 135 0.83 -0.62 6.00
N PHE A 136 0.04 -1.02 5.02
CA PHE A 136 -0.71 -0.07 4.22
C PHE A 136 -1.95 0.39 4.99
N SER A 137 -2.10 1.71 5.16
CA SER A 137 -3.16 2.33 5.97
C SER A 137 -4.57 2.03 5.44
N HIS A 138 -4.73 1.91 4.12
CA HIS A 138 -6.01 1.67 3.46
C HIS A 138 -6.32 0.18 3.18
N ASP A 139 -5.41 -0.73 3.52
CA ASP A 139 -5.66 -2.19 3.53
C ASP A 139 -4.64 -2.88 4.43
N ASN A 140 -5.00 -3.08 5.70
CA ASN A 140 -4.09 -3.63 6.71
C ASN A 140 -3.62 -5.08 6.45
N LYS A 141 -4.22 -5.77 5.47
CA LYS A 141 -3.75 -7.08 5.01
C LYS A 141 -2.50 -6.98 4.14
N ILE A 142 -2.20 -5.79 3.64
CA ILE A 142 -0.98 -5.50 2.88
C ILE A 142 0.04 -4.92 3.84
N ASN A 143 1.15 -5.61 4.04
CA ASN A 143 2.17 -5.18 5.00
C ASN A 143 3.59 -5.58 4.60
N HIS A 144 4.54 -5.34 5.51
CA HIS A 144 5.96 -5.63 5.32
C HIS A 144 6.25 -7.10 5.02
N LEU A 145 5.39 -8.05 5.42
CA LEU A 145 5.56 -9.46 5.09
C LEU A 145 5.34 -9.73 3.60
N ASP A 146 4.36 -9.06 2.99
CA ASP A 146 4.11 -9.16 1.55
C ASP A 146 5.29 -8.58 0.77
N ILE A 147 5.79 -7.41 1.19
CA ILE A 147 6.98 -6.79 0.59
C ILE A 147 8.19 -7.72 0.71
N ARG A 148 8.38 -8.35 1.87
CA ARG A 148 9.49 -9.28 2.10
C ARG A 148 9.34 -10.56 1.27
N LEU A 149 8.11 -11.01 1.04
CA LEU A 149 7.83 -12.14 0.16
C LEU A 149 8.15 -11.80 -1.31
N GLU A 150 7.76 -10.61 -1.78
CA GLU A 150 8.09 -10.15 -3.14
C GLU A 150 9.61 -10.02 -3.33
N LEU A 151 10.32 -9.49 -2.33
CA LEU A 151 11.79 -9.46 -2.33
C LEU A 151 12.38 -10.88 -2.39
N ALA A 152 11.85 -11.82 -1.60
CA ALA A 152 12.32 -13.21 -1.63
C ALA A 152 12.06 -13.89 -2.98
N LEU A 153 10.94 -13.59 -3.64
CA LEU A 153 10.63 -14.07 -4.99
C LEU A 153 11.60 -13.49 -6.02
N ALA A 154 11.85 -12.18 -5.96
CA ALA A 154 12.81 -11.51 -6.84
C ALA A 154 14.24 -12.07 -6.66
N ASP A 155 14.68 -12.27 -5.41
CA ASP A 155 15.95 -12.91 -5.09
C ASP A 155 16.04 -14.32 -5.70
N PHE A 156 14.95 -15.11 -5.63
CA PHE A 156 14.92 -16.44 -6.22
C PHE A 156 15.06 -16.39 -7.74
N ASN A 157 14.31 -15.51 -8.40
CA ASN A 157 14.33 -15.35 -9.86
C ASN A 157 15.71 -14.89 -10.36
N MET A 158 16.39 -14.03 -9.62
CA MET A 158 17.75 -13.56 -9.92
C MET A 158 18.85 -14.57 -9.55
N GLY A 159 18.51 -15.69 -8.88
CA GLY A 159 19.46 -16.71 -8.45
C GLY A 159 20.18 -16.43 -7.13
N TYR A 160 19.74 -15.42 -6.38
CA TYR A 160 20.24 -15.07 -5.05
C TYR A 160 19.60 -15.95 -3.96
N PHE A 161 19.78 -17.27 -4.08
CA PHE A 161 19.05 -18.24 -3.25
C PHE A 161 19.35 -18.14 -1.74
N VAL A 162 20.54 -17.68 -1.35
CA VAL A 162 20.86 -17.42 0.06
C VAL A 162 20.03 -16.24 0.59
N SER A 163 19.97 -15.14 -0.16
CA SER A 163 19.16 -13.96 0.18
C SER A 163 17.68 -14.31 0.24
N CYS A 164 17.16 -15.06 -0.74
CA CYS A 164 15.79 -15.57 -0.72
C CYS A 164 15.50 -16.38 0.55
N ARG A 165 16.35 -17.38 0.88
CA ARG A 165 16.19 -18.16 2.13
C ARG A 165 16.20 -17.28 3.37
N ASN A 166 17.07 -16.27 3.43
CA ASN A 166 17.14 -15.36 4.58
C ASN A 166 15.86 -14.50 4.69
N ASN A 167 15.36 -13.97 3.58
CA ASN A 167 14.11 -13.20 3.56
C ASN A 167 12.91 -14.05 4.02
N LEU A 168 12.81 -15.31 3.58
CA LEU A 168 11.77 -16.23 4.04
C LEU A 168 11.95 -16.61 5.51
N GLN A 169 13.19 -16.79 5.97
CA GLN A 169 13.48 -17.04 7.39
C GLN A 169 13.02 -15.85 8.25
N SER A 170 13.24 -14.63 7.79
CA SER A 170 12.76 -13.42 8.46
C SER A 170 11.23 -13.38 8.56
N ILE A 171 10.48 -13.87 7.56
CA ILE A 171 9.02 -14.01 7.66
C ILE A 171 8.64 -14.97 8.80
N TYR A 172 9.26 -16.16 8.86
CA TYR A 172 8.99 -17.11 9.96
C TYR A 172 9.36 -16.57 11.34
N ASN A 173 10.33 -15.67 11.42
CA ASN A 173 10.80 -15.06 12.67
C ASN A 173 10.01 -13.81 13.06
N ASP A 174 9.13 -13.32 12.19
CA ASP A 174 8.38 -12.08 12.41
C ASP A 174 7.30 -12.26 13.49
N THR A 175 7.16 -11.27 14.37
CA THR A 175 6.24 -11.31 15.51
C THR A 175 4.77 -11.24 15.06
N TYR A 176 4.46 -10.49 14.00
CA TYR A 176 3.11 -10.44 13.44
C TYR A 176 2.76 -11.77 12.80
N TYR A 177 3.66 -12.36 12.00
CA TYR A 177 3.47 -13.70 11.43
C TYR A 177 3.18 -14.76 12.51
N GLN A 178 3.94 -14.75 13.60
CA GLN A 178 3.79 -15.68 14.73
C GLN A 178 2.57 -15.41 15.62
N SER A 179 1.92 -14.25 15.48
CA SER A 179 0.71 -13.92 16.25
C SER A 179 -0.50 -14.77 15.84
N PHE A 180 -0.46 -15.38 14.65
CA PHE A 180 -1.51 -16.25 14.14
C PHE A 180 -1.32 -17.70 14.63
N PRO A 181 -2.30 -18.31 15.32
CA PRO A 181 -2.14 -19.63 15.97
C PRO A 181 -1.78 -20.79 15.03
N SER A 182 -2.12 -20.70 13.74
CA SER A 182 -1.78 -21.70 12.73
C SER A 182 -0.33 -21.60 12.25
N ASN A 183 0.36 -20.50 12.54
CA ASN A 183 1.69 -20.21 12.04
C ASN A 183 2.73 -20.65 13.07
N ASN A 184 3.57 -21.61 12.67
CA ASN A 184 4.64 -22.10 13.52
C ASN A 184 6.00 -21.57 13.02
N PRO A 185 6.90 -21.15 13.92
CA PRO A 185 8.28 -20.85 13.56
C PRO A 185 8.92 -22.05 12.85
N LYS A 186 9.69 -21.77 11.79
CA LYS A 186 10.39 -22.78 11.01
C LYS A 186 11.80 -22.31 10.72
N ALA A 187 12.79 -23.15 11.03
CA ALA A 187 14.17 -22.93 10.63
C ALA A 187 14.40 -23.49 9.22
N LEU A 188 14.87 -22.64 8.30
CA LEU A 188 15.16 -22.99 6.91
C LEU A 188 16.64 -23.36 6.79
N THR A 189 16.94 -24.66 6.71
CA THR A 189 18.31 -25.20 6.72
C THR A 189 18.73 -25.89 5.43
N MET A 190 17.88 -25.88 4.39
CA MET A 190 18.13 -26.54 3.11
C MET A 190 19.41 -26.01 2.43
N ASN A 191 20.14 -26.90 1.74
CA ASN A 191 21.32 -26.53 0.97
C ASN A 191 20.94 -25.96 -0.40
N VAL A 192 20.94 -24.62 -0.50
CA VAL A 192 20.55 -23.87 -1.71
C VAL A 192 21.56 -23.94 -2.86
N GLU A 193 22.74 -24.52 -2.64
CA GLU A 193 23.70 -24.82 -3.73
C GLU A 193 23.24 -26.02 -4.57
N THR A 194 22.37 -26.87 -4.02
CA THR A 194 21.83 -28.06 -4.69
C THR A 194 20.50 -27.79 -5.39
N VAL A 195 20.19 -28.54 -6.44
CA VAL A 195 18.88 -28.49 -7.11
C VAL A 195 17.75 -28.85 -6.14
N THR A 196 17.95 -29.87 -5.31
CA THR A 196 16.96 -30.31 -4.31
C THR A 196 16.65 -29.21 -3.31
N GLY A 197 17.67 -28.55 -2.73
CA GLY A 197 17.43 -27.47 -1.77
C GLY A 197 16.78 -26.24 -2.40
N ARG A 198 17.03 -25.94 -3.67
CA ARG A 198 16.31 -24.89 -4.40
C ARG A 198 14.85 -25.26 -4.69
N ALA A 199 14.57 -26.54 -4.96
CA ALA A 199 13.20 -27.01 -5.12
C ALA A 199 12.42 -26.91 -3.80
N GLU A 200 13.05 -27.27 -2.67
CA GLU A 200 12.47 -27.04 -1.34
C GLU A 200 12.23 -25.56 -1.07
N LEU A 201 13.19 -24.69 -1.41
CA LEU A 201 13.05 -23.24 -1.25
C LEU A 201 11.86 -22.68 -2.05
N ALA A 202 11.67 -23.12 -3.30
CA ALA A 202 10.53 -22.75 -4.13
C ALA A 202 9.18 -23.21 -3.52
N GLN A 203 9.14 -24.40 -2.91
CA GLN A 203 7.95 -24.87 -2.20
C GLN A 203 7.63 -23.99 -0.98
N ILE A 204 8.65 -23.53 -0.25
CA ILE A 204 8.46 -22.59 0.87
C ILE A 204 7.90 -21.25 0.40
N LEU A 205 8.43 -20.69 -0.70
CA LEU A 205 7.89 -19.47 -1.33
C LEU A 205 6.40 -19.62 -1.61
N GLN A 206 6.01 -20.70 -2.30
CA GLN A 206 4.61 -20.95 -2.63
C GLN A 206 3.73 -21.12 -1.39
N SER A 207 4.23 -21.83 -0.38
CA SER A 207 3.51 -22.02 0.88
C SER A 207 3.28 -20.71 1.61
N LEU A 208 4.31 -19.88 1.76
CA LEU A 208 4.19 -18.57 2.43
C LEU A 208 3.29 -17.63 1.62
N GLN A 209 3.36 -17.64 0.29
CA GLN A 209 2.44 -16.87 -0.55
C GLN A 209 0.96 -17.24 -0.29
N GLN A 210 0.67 -18.52 -0.05
CA GLN A 210 -0.69 -18.93 0.29
C GLN A 210 -1.05 -18.56 1.74
N THR A 211 -0.12 -18.67 2.68
CA THR A 211 -0.35 -18.29 4.09
C THR A 211 -0.64 -16.81 4.24
N LEU A 212 0.21 -15.94 3.65
CA LEU A 212 0.11 -14.49 3.82
C LEU A 212 -1.19 -13.91 3.26
N LYS A 213 -1.78 -14.50 2.21
CA LYS A 213 -3.10 -14.11 1.69
C LYS A 213 -4.26 -14.23 2.69
N ASN A 214 -4.08 -14.99 3.77
CA ASN A 214 -5.14 -15.34 4.71
C ASN A 214 -4.97 -14.71 6.10
N ILE A 215 -3.96 -13.88 6.29
CA ILE A 215 -3.64 -13.28 7.59
C ILE A 215 -3.62 -11.76 7.51
#